data_AF-Q96SE8-F1
#
_entry.id   AF-Q96SE8-F1
#
_cell.length_a   1.000
_cell.length_b   1.000
_cell.length_c   1.000
_cell.angle_alpha   90.00
_cell.angle_beta   90.00
_cell.angle_gamma   90.00
#
_symmetry.space_group_name_H-M   'P 1'
#
loop_
_entity.id
_entity.type
_entity.pdbx_description
1 polymer ?
#
loop_
_entity_poly.entity_id
_entity_poly.type
_entity_poly.pdbx_seq_one_letter_code
_entity_poly.pdbx_strand_id
1 'polypeptide(L)'
;MRALLARLLLCVLVVSDSKGSNELHQVPSNCDCLNGGTCVSNKYFSNIHWCNCPKKFGGQHCEIDKSKTCYEGNGHFYRGKASTDTMGRPCLPWNSATVLQQTYHAHRSDALQLGLGKHNYCRNPDNRRRPWCYVQVGLKLLVQECMVHDCADG
;
A
#
# COMPACT_ATOMS: atom_id res chain seq x y z
N MET A 1 -23.44 11.30 -77.57
CA MET A 1 -23.54 11.73 -76.15
C MET A 1 -23.54 10.49 -75.27
N ARG A 2 -22.77 10.54 -74.18
CA ARG A 2 -22.65 9.58 -73.06
C ARG A 2 -21.65 8.41 -73.24
N ALA A 3 -20.41 8.81 -72.91
CA ALA A 3 -19.25 8.10 -72.36
C ALA A 3 -19.35 6.60 -72.06
N LEU A 4 -18.39 5.87 -72.64
CA LEU A 4 -17.93 4.52 -72.30
C LEU A 4 -17.30 4.51 -70.90
N LEU A 5 -17.74 3.61 -70.03
CA LEU A 5 -17.01 3.26 -68.80
C LEU A 5 -16.43 1.86 -68.95
N ALA A 6 -15.15 1.82 -69.32
CA ALA A 6 -14.30 0.64 -69.28
C ALA A 6 -14.07 0.22 -67.82
N ARG A 7 -14.41 -1.03 -67.48
CA ARG A 7 -14.04 -1.64 -66.21
C ARG A 7 -12.56 -2.04 -66.27
N LEU A 8 -11.67 -1.16 -65.85
CA LEU A 8 -10.27 -1.49 -65.60
C LEU A 8 -10.15 -2.32 -64.31
N LEU A 9 -9.59 -3.52 -64.45
CA LEU A 9 -8.96 -4.27 -63.36
C LEU A 9 -7.74 -3.48 -62.87
N LEU A 10 -7.77 -3.03 -61.62
CA LEU A 10 -6.58 -2.51 -60.94
C LEU A 10 -6.32 -3.37 -59.71
N CYS A 11 -5.21 -4.11 -59.76
CA CYS A 11 -4.54 -4.70 -58.61
C CYS A 11 -4.27 -3.59 -57.60
N VAL A 12 -5.05 -3.53 -56.52
CA VAL A 12 -4.72 -2.65 -55.39
C VAL A 12 -3.66 -3.39 -54.58
N LEU A 13 -2.45 -2.81 -54.60
CA LEU A 13 -1.29 -3.25 -53.86
C LEU A 13 -1.64 -3.39 -52.37
N VAL A 14 -1.38 -4.57 -51.80
CA VAL A 14 -1.37 -4.78 -50.35
C VAL A 14 -0.21 -3.97 -49.80
N VAL A 15 -0.50 -2.79 -49.24
CA VAL A 15 0.47 -2.07 -48.41
C VAL A 15 0.37 -2.68 -47.02
N SER A 16 1.31 -3.58 -46.71
CA SER A 16 1.59 -3.99 -45.34
C SER A 16 2.15 -2.77 -44.59
N ASP A 17 1.33 -2.10 -43.79
CA ASP A 17 1.84 -1.13 -42.80
C ASP A 17 2.40 -1.95 -41.61
N SER A 18 3.71 -2.21 -41.67
CA SER A 18 4.50 -2.74 -40.56
C SER A 18 4.58 -1.69 -39.46
N LYS A 19 3.52 -1.54 -38.67
CA LYS A 19 3.49 -0.61 -37.55
C LYS A 19 3.52 -1.35 -36.23
N GLY A 20 4.76 -1.45 -35.72
CA GLY A 20 5.09 -1.41 -34.30
C GLY A 20 4.32 -2.37 -33.42
N SER A 21 4.93 -3.52 -33.16
CA SER A 21 4.74 -4.27 -31.93
C SER A 21 4.88 -3.34 -30.73
N ASN A 22 3.77 -2.75 -30.30
CA ASN A 22 3.60 -2.33 -28.92
C ASN A 22 2.98 -3.53 -28.21
N GLU A 23 3.79 -4.59 -28.09
CA GLU A 23 3.62 -5.48 -26.96
C GLU A 23 3.77 -4.58 -25.74
N LEU A 24 2.64 -4.25 -25.13
CA LEU A 24 2.60 -3.80 -23.76
C LEU A 24 3.27 -4.93 -22.98
N HIS A 25 4.59 -4.82 -22.78
CA HIS A 25 5.32 -5.71 -21.90
C HIS A 25 4.57 -5.64 -20.58
N GLN A 26 3.86 -6.73 -20.29
CA GLN A 26 3.02 -6.85 -19.12
C GLN A 26 3.99 -6.86 -17.94
N VAL A 27 4.21 -5.66 -17.38
CA VAL A 27 4.98 -5.49 -16.15
C VAL A 27 4.29 -6.36 -15.11
N PRO A 28 4.97 -7.31 -14.45
CA PRO A 28 4.37 -8.04 -13.36
C PRO A 28 3.84 -7.03 -12.34
N SER A 29 2.55 -7.12 -12.03
CA SER A 29 1.79 -6.26 -11.13
C SER A 29 2.23 -6.40 -9.66
N ASN A 30 3.51 -6.18 -9.35
CA ASN A 30 4.11 -6.48 -8.05
C ASN A 30 4.65 -5.22 -7.35
N CYS A 31 4.00 -4.08 -7.56
CA CYS A 31 4.41 -2.81 -6.98
C CYS A 31 3.21 -2.12 -6.33
N ASP A 32 2.90 -2.53 -5.11
CA ASP A 32 1.81 -1.98 -4.31
C ASP A 32 2.24 -0.69 -3.61
N CYS A 33 2.80 0.28 -4.34
CA CYS A 33 3.23 1.55 -3.76
C CYS A 33 2.01 2.42 -3.43
N LEU A 34 1.97 2.96 -2.22
CA LEU A 34 0.91 3.82 -1.72
C LEU A 34 1.36 5.29 -1.67
N ASN A 35 0.41 6.20 -1.43
CA ASN A 35 0.68 7.60 -1.06
C ASN A 35 1.61 8.36 -2.02
N GLY A 36 1.49 8.11 -3.33
CA GLY A 36 2.32 8.74 -4.37
C GLY A 36 3.74 8.15 -4.47
N GLY A 37 3.96 6.95 -3.96
CA GLY A 37 5.19 6.20 -4.17
C GLY A 37 5.35 5.76 -5.62
N THR A 38 6.56 5.90 -6.16
CA THR A 38 6.88 5.48 -7.52
C THR A 38 7.53 4.10 -7.48
N CYS A 39 6.95 3.14 -8.20
CA CYS A 39 7.55 1.82 -8.40
C CYS A 39 8.81 1.95 -9.24
N VAL A 40 9.91 1.37 -8.75
CA VAL A 40 11.18 1.29 -9.47
C VAL A 40 11.70 -0.14 -9.45
N SER A 41 12.41 -0.52 -10.51
CA SER A 41 13.00 -1.83 -10.69
C SER A 41 14.46 -1.71 -11.09
N ASN A 42 15.24 -2.76 -10.85
CA ASN A 42 16.61 -2.82 -11.33
C ASN A 42 16.67 -3.57 -12.67
N LYS A 43 17.25 -2.94 -13.70
CA LYS A 43 17.45 -3.54 -15.03
C LYS A 43 18.29 -4.82 -15.00
N TYR A 44 19.20 -4.96 -14.02
CA TYR A 44 20.07 -6.13 -13.84
C TYR A 44 19.42 -7.23 -12.99
N PHE A 45 18.41 -6.87 -12.20
CA PHE A 45 17.67 -7.80 -11.35
C PHE A 45 16.18 -7.62 -11.63
N SER A 46 15.71 -8.12 -12.78
CA SER A 46 14.36 -7.89 -13.32
C SER A 46 13.21 -8.25 -12.37
N ASN A 47 13.46 -8.99 -11.30
CA ASN A 47 12.47 -9.46 -10.33
C ASN A 47 12.48 -8.68 -9.01
N ILE A 48 13.35 -7.67 -8.86
CA ILE A 48 13.41 -6.86 -7.64
C ILE A 48 12.80 -5.49 -7.92
N HIS A 49 11.75 -5.19 -7.17
CA HIS A 49 11.03 -3.92 -7.21
C HIS A 49 11.00 -3.28 -5.82
N TRP A 50 11.03 -1.95 -5.76
CA TRP A 50 10.84 -1.19 -4.52
C TRP A 50 10.11 0.13 -4.80
N CYS A 51 9.61 0.76 -3.74
CA CYS A 51 8.91 2.03 -3.83
C CYS A 51 9.83 3.19 -3.45
N ASN A 52 9.95 4.18 -4.34
CA ASN A 52 10.51 5.48 -4.00
C ASN A 52 9.43 6.34 -3.35
N CYS A 53 9.53 6.56 -2.04
CA CYS A 53 8.51 7.25 -1.27
C CYS A 53 8.72 8.76 -1.20
N PRO A 54 7.62 9.56 -1.21
CA PRO A 54 7.72 10.99 -0.91
C PRO A 54 8.29 11.25 0.49
N LYS A 55 8.81 12.47 0.73
CA LYS A 55 9.52 12.83 1.97
C LYS A 55 8.74 12.50 3.25
N LYS A 56 7.41 12.67 3.24
CA LYS A 56 6.53 12.41 4.39
C LYS A 56 6.22 10.93 4.62
N PHE A 57 6.44 10.07 3.63
CA PHE A 57 6.11 8.65 3.70
C PHE A 57 7.36 7.76 3.76
N GLY A 58 7.19 6.54 4.26
CA GLY A 58 8.22 5.51 4.30
C GLY A 58 7.60 4.13 4.40
N GLY A 59 8.44 3.11 4.57
CA GLY A 59 8.01 1.72 4.49
C GLY A 59 8.26 1.13 3.11
N GLN A 60 8.02 -0.17 2.98
CA GLN A 60 8.27 -0.92 1.74
C GLN A 60 7.34 -0.46 0.60
N HIS A 61 6.14 -0.03 0.97
CA HIS A 61 5.03 0.35 0.11
C HIS A 61 4.63 1.82 0.33
N CYS A 62 5.48 2.63 0.97
CA CYS A 62 5.16 4.00 1.36
C CYS A 62 3.91 4.11 2.26
N GLU A 63 3.66 3.06 3.04
CA GLU A 63 2.48 2.85 3.88
C GLU A 63 2.55 3.55 5.25
N ILE A 64 3.75 4.03 5.64
CA ILE A 64 3.97 4.71 6.92
C ILE A 64 3.99 6.22 6.68
N ASP A 65 3.08 6.94 7.35
CA ASP A 65 3.14 8.41 7.41
C ASP A 65 4.07 8.83 8.55
N LYS A 66 5.21 9.41 8.19
CA LYS A 66 6.24 9.84 9.15
C LYS A 66 5.91 11.17 9.82
N SER A 67 4.93 11.91 9.29
CA SER A 67 4.59 13.28 9.69
C SER A 67 3.32 13.38 10.55
N LYS A 68 2.42 12.40 10.49
CA LYS A 68 1.19 12.39 11.29
C LYS A 68 1.46 12.18 12.79
N THR A 69 1.00 13.14 13.59
CA THR A 69 1.09 13.15 15.06
C THR A 69 -0.25 12.90 15.77
N CYS A 70 -1.38 13.09 15.09
CA CYS A 70 -2.75 12.87 15.58
C CYS A 70 -3.54 11.97 14.62
N TYR A 71 -4.65 11.39 15.06
CA TYR A 71 -5.58 10.63 14.21
C TYR A 71 -6.86 11.42 13.90
N GLU A 72 -7.58 11.04 12.84
CA GLU A 72 -8.83 11.68 12.44
C GLU A 72 -9.99 10.68 12.51
N GLY A 73 -11.18 11.15 12.88
CA GLY A 73 -12.37 10.31 13.02
C GLY A 73 -12.15 9.18 14.03
N ASN A 74 -12.34 7.93 13.61
CA ASN A 74 -12.02 6.77 14.46
C ASN A 74 -10.57 6.28 14.32
N GLY A 75 -9.75 6.92 13.47
CA GLY A 75 -8.37 6.52 13.21
C GLY A 75 -8.19 5.22 12.41
N HIS A 76 -9.23 4.73 11.71
CA HIS A 76 -9.13 3.55 10.81
C HIS A 76 -7.99 3.69 9.78
N PHE A 77 -7.85 4.89 9.19
CA PHE A 77 -6.81 5.21 8.21
C PHE A 77 -5.55 5.81 8.84
N TYR A 78 -5.40 5.78 10.17
CA TYR A 78 -4.20 6.29 10.82
C TYR A 78 -2.98 5.45 10.42
N ARG A 79 -1.96 6.11 9.86
CA ARG A 79 -0.70 5.49 9.40
C ARG A 79 0.54 6.10 10.05
N GLY A 80 0.35 6.88 11.12
CA GLY A 80 1.44 7.48 11.89
C GLY A 80 2.26 6.45 12.69
N LYS A 81 3.17 6.97 13.51
CA LYS A 81 4.19 6.16 14.23
C LYS A 81 3.98 6.07 15.75
N ALA A 82 2.83 6.51 16.28
CA ALA A 82 2.53 6.30 17.69
C ALA A 82 2.63 4.81 18.04
N SER A 83 3.32 4.47 19.13
CA SER A 83 3.71 3.10 19.47
C SER A 83 3.56 2.80 20.97
N THR A 84 2.76 3.59 21.67
CA THR A 84 2.48 3.44 23.09
C THR A 84 0.98 3.50 23.37
N ASP A 85 0.55 2.74 24.38
CA ASP A 85 -0.81 2.82 24.89
C ASP A 85 -1.04 4.05 25.79
N THR A 86 -2.27 4.26 26.25
CA THR A 86 -2.63 5.38 27.15
C THR A 86 -1.89 5.38 28.49
N MET A 87 -1.28 4.26 28.88
CA MET A 87 -0.47 4.12 30.10
C MET A 87 1.03 4.26 29.81
N GLY A 88 1.42 4.58 28.57
CA GLY A 88 2.83 4.70 28.15
C GLY A 88 3.54 3.35 27.95
N ARG A 89 2.82 2.23 27.95
CA ARG A 89 3.40 0.90 27.70
C ARG A 89 3.65 0.71 26.20
N PRO A 90 4.76 0.08 25.81
CA PRO A 90 5.09 -0.10 24.41
C PRO A 90 4.15 -1.11 23.74
N CYS A 91 3.72 -0.77 22.54
CA CYS A 91 3.03 -1.68 21.64
C CYS A 91 3.95 -2.81 21.19
N LEU A 92 3.39 -3.99 20.97
CA LEU A 92 4.07 -5.11 20.35
C LEU A 92 4.05 -4.99 18.82
N PRO A 93 5.13 -5.42 18.13
CA PRO A 93 5.15 -5.46 16.67
C PRO A 93 4.05 -6.37 16.11
N TRP A 94 3.38 -5.93 15.04
CA TRP A 94 2.34 -6.74 14.37
C TRP A 94 2.87 -8.03 13.75
N ASN A 95 4.18 -8.13 13.56
CA ASN A 95 4.88 -9.32 13.08
C ASN A 95 5.60 -10.11 14.20
N SER A 96 5.39 -9.78 15.48
CA SER A 96 5.97 -10.53 16.60
C SER A 96 5.31 -11.91 16.73
N ALA A 97 6.05 -12.91 17.21
CA ALA A 97 5.56 -14.28 17.32
C ALA A 97 4.21 -14.38 18.09
N THR A 98 4.06 -13.61 19.17
CA THR A 98 2.82 -13.58 19.96
C THR A 98 1.66 -12.92 19.21
N VAL A 99 1.91 -11.84 18.47
CA VAL A 99 0.86 -11.13 17.72
C VAL A 99 0.44 -11.90 16.46
N LEU A 100 1.35 -12.65 15.83
CA LEU A 100 1.02 -13.53 14.70
C LEU A 100 -0.03 -14.61 15.03
N GLN A 101 -0.23 -14.91 16.32
CA GLN A 101 -1.28 -15.82 16.79
C GLN A 101 -2.64 -15.13 17.02
N GLN A 102 -2.72 -13.81 16.83
CA GLN A 102 -3.93 -13.01 17.04
C GLN A 102 -4.66 -12.69 15.73
N THR A 103 -5.90 -12.21 15.83
CA THR A 103 -6.74 -11.88 14.66
C THR A 103 -6.09 -10.90 13.71
N TYR A 104 -5.51 -9.80 14.23
CA TYR A 104 -4.86 -8.76 13.43
C TYR A 104 -3.35 -8.83 13.57
N HIS A 105 -2.65 -9.08 12.48
CA HIS A 105 -1.21 -9.24 12.46
C HIS A 105 -0.65 -9.00 11.04
N ALA A 106 0.67 -8.91 10.91
CA ALA A 106 1.32 -8.48 9.67
C ALA A 106 1.33 -9.53 8.53
N HIS A 107 0.92 -10.77 8.77
CA HIS A 107 0.89 -11.86 7.76
C HIS A 107 -0.50 -12.11 7.17
N ARG A 108 -1.48 -11.26 7.50
CA ARG A 108 -2.79 -11.34 6.85
C ARG A 108 -2.69 -10.90 5.39
N SER A 109 -3.61 -11.39 4.56
CA SER A 109 -3.72 -11.00 3.15
C SER A 109 -4.07 -9.52 2.96
N ASP A 110 -4.79 -8.92 3.93
CA ASP A 110 -5.21 -7.51 3.94
C ASP A 110 -4.29 -6.61 4.80
N ALA A 111 -3.13 -7.12 5.23
CA ALA A 111 -2.25 -6.44 6.18
C ALA A 111 -1.77 -5.07 5.66
N LEU A 112 -1.43 -4.96 4.37
CA LEU A 112 -1.00 -3.70 3.76
C LEU A 112 -2.11 -2.64 3.80
N GLN A 113 -3.34 -3.03 3.43
CA GLN A 113 -4.51 -2.16 3.43
C GLN A 113 -4.85 -1.68 4.85
N LEU A 114 -4.73 -2.57 5.84
CA LEU A 114 -4.96 -2.29 7.25
C LEU A 114 -3.77 -1.56 7.93
N GLY A 115 -2.63 -1.43 7.24
CA GLY A 115 -1.42 -0.81 7.77
C GLY A 115 -0.69 -1.64 8.83
N LEU A 116 -0.86 -2.96 8.82
CA LEU A 116 -0.23 -3.91 9.73
C LEU A 116 1.09 -4.40 9.12
N GLY A 117 2.21 -3.83 9.55
CA GLY A 117 3.54 -4.13 9.00
C GLY A 117 4.55 -4.65 10.02
N LYS A 118 5.82 -4.72 9.62
CA LYS A 118 6.96 -5.07 10.48
C LYS A 118 7.34 -3.91 11.41
N HIS A 119 6.37 -3.43 12.19
CA HIS A 119 6.47 -2.32 13.13
C HIS A 119 5.46 -2.50 14.27
N ASN A 120 5.51 -1.65 15.29
CA ASN A 120 4.59 -1.66 16.43
C ASN A 120 3.67 -0.43 16.49
N TYR A 121 3.43 0.23 15.37
CA TYR A 121 2.61 1.44 15.34
C TYR A 121 1.12 1.15 15.53
N CYS A 122 0.42 2.03 16.25
CA CYS A 122 -1.01 1.98 16.48
C CYS A 122 -1.81 1.95 15.19
N ARG A 123 -2.82 1.09 15.12
CA ARG A 123 -3.74 0.95 13.97
C ARG A 123 -5.16 0.71 14.49
N ASN A 124 -6.15 0.79 13.61
CA ASN A 124 -7.53 0.48 13.95
C ASN A 124 -8.18 -0.38 12.87
N PRO A 125 -7.76 -1.65 12.73
CA PRO A 125 -8.22 -2.52 11.63
C PRO A 125 -9.64 -3.07 11.82
N ASP A 126 -10.24 -2.92 13.01
CA ASP A 126 -11.57 -3.44 13.36
C ASP A 126 -12.60 -2.32 13.61
N ASN A 127 -12.30 -1.09 13.18
CA ASN A 127 -13.21 0.06 13.30
C ASN A 127 -13.67 0.36 14.74
N ARG A 128 -12.80 0.17 15.73
CA ARG A 128 -13.01 0.67 17.10
C ARG A 128 -13.10 2.19 17.14
N ARG A 129 -13.37 2.74 18.32
CA ARG A 129 -13.49 4.20 18.53
C ARG A 129 -12.19 4.97 18.27
N ARG A 130 -11.02 4.35 18.44
CA ARG A 130 -9.70 4.98 18.22
C ARG A 130 -8.60 3.94 17.92
N PRO A 131 -7.41 4.37 17.45
CA PRO A 131 -6.27 3.50 17.26
C PRO A 131 -5.88 2.72 18.52
N TRP A 132 -5.43 1.50 18.31
CA TRP A 132 -5.01 0.57 19.36
C TRP A 132 -3.81 -0.25 18.91
N CYS A 133 -3.24 -0.99 19.85
CA CYS A 133 -2.22 -1.99 19.58
C CYS A 133 -2.30 -3.12 20.60
N TYR A 134 -1.56 -4.21 20.37
CA TYR A 134 -1.37 -5.22 21.41
C TYR A 134 -0.27 -4.79 22.37
N VAL A 135 -0.51 -5.01 23.65
CA VAL A 135 0.45 -4.73 24.73
C VAL A 135 0.59 -5.99 25.59
N GLN A 136 1.83 -6.30 25.95
CA GLN A 136 2.12 -7.37 26.90
C GLN A 136 1.90 -6.85 28.33
N VAL A 137 0.98 -7.46 29.07
CA VAL A 137 0.71 -7.14 30.48
C VAL A 137 0.89 -8.41 31.31
N GLY A 138 2.08 -8.54 31.92
CA GLY A 138 2.49 -9.78 32.57
C GLY A 138 2.56 -10.91 31.55
N LEU A 139 1.79 -11.98 31.78
CA LEU A 139 1.68 -13.12 30.85
C LEU A 139 0.56 -12.97 29.81
N LYS A 140 -0.26 -11.91 29.91
CA LYS A 140 -1.42 -11.71 29.03
C LYS A 140 -1.08 -10.75 27.90
N LEU A 141 -1.60 -11.06 26.72
CA LEU A 141 -1.63 -10.16 25.58
C LEU A 141 -2.99 -9.45 25.53
N LEU A 142 -2.99 -8.12 25.59
CA LEU A 142 -4.23 -7.33 25.61
C LEU A 142 -4.26 -6.32 24.47
N VAL A 143 -5.45 -6.10 23.91
CA VAL A 143 -5.73 -4.93 23.07
C VAL A 143 -5.83 -3.72 23.99
N GLN A 144 -5.06 -2.67 23.71
CA GLN A 144 -5.06 -1.42 24.47
C GLN A 144 -5.18 -0.22 23.53
N GLU A 145 -5.97 0.78 23.94
CA GLU A 145 -6.10 2.04 23.22
C GLU A 145 -4.77 2.80 23.22
N CYS A 146 -4.48 3.45 22.10
CA CYS A 146 -3.24 4.18 21.93
C CYS A 146 -3.28 5.60 22.48
N MET A 147 -2.10 6.11 22.84
CA MET A 147 -1.92 7.47 23.38
C MET A 147 -2.15 8.58 22.34
N VAL A 148 -2.05 8.27 21.04
CA VAL A 148 -2.27 9.26 19.98
C VAL A 148 -3.62 9.96 20.17
N HIS A 149 -3.63 11.29 20.07
CA HIS A 149 -4.83 12.12 20.27
C HIS A 149 -5.57 12.37 18.95
N ASP A 150 -6.86 12.73 19.04
CA ASP A 150 -7.62 13.18 17.87
C ASP A 150 -7.07 14.55 17.43
N CYS A 151 -6.99 14.78 16.13
CA CYS A 151 -6.60 16.08 15.58
C CYS A 151 -7.60 17.19 15.95
N ALA A 152 -8.85 16.84 16.29
CA ALA A 152 -9.87 17.79 16.75
C ALA A 152 -9.72 18.21 18.23
N ASP A 153 -8.93 17.47 19.02
CA ASP A 153 -8.69 17.78 20.44
C ASP A 153 -7.57 18.84 20.63
N GLY A 154 -6.95 19.31 19.54
CA GLY A 154 -5.76 20.17 19.53
C GLY A 154 -5.99 21.60 19.06
#